data_AF-A0A6A9SCZ6-F1
#
_entry.id   AF-A0A6A9SCZ6-F1
#
_cell.length_a   1.000
_cell.length_b   1.000
_cell.length_c   1.000
_cell.angle_alpha   90.00
_cell.angle_beta   90.00
_cell.angle_gamma   90.00
#
_symmetry.space_group_name_H-M   'P 1'
#
loop_
_entity.id
_entity.type
_entity.pdbx_description
1 polymer ?
#
loop_
_entity_poly.entity_id
_entity_poly.type
_entity_poly.pdbx_seq_one_letter_code
_entity_poly.pdbx_strand_id
1 'polypeptide(L)'
;MGRYERILVPTDGSEETREAVEHAIDLAAEHGATIHALYVVNSASFSGLPMESSWESVAAMMNEEGDAALDEVEDVAAERGVPVERALVDGNPSREIVRYAEDEDCDLVVMGTHGRGGIDRLLLGSVAEKVVRSSTVPVLTVRVDGEP
;
A
#
# COMPACT_ATOMS: atom_id res chain seq x y z
N MET A 1 -17.15 7.06 17.00
CA MET A 1 -15.75 6.96 16.54
C MET A 1 -15.42 8.29 15.88
N GLY A 2 -14.18 8.81 16.02
CA GLY A 2 -13.78 10.02 15.29
C GLY A 2 -13.93 9.83 13.78
N ARG A 3 -14.11 10.93 13.04
CA ARG A 3 -14.19 10.89 11.58
C ARG A 3 -12.76 10.74 11.04
N TYR A 4 -12.50 9.72 10.22
CA TYR A 4 -11.27 9.66 9.43
C TYR A 4 -11.40 10.64 8.26
N GLU A 5 -10.36 11.44 8.02
CA GLU A 5 -10.28 12.39 6.90
C GLU A 5 -9.28 11.93 5.85
N ARG A 6 -8.21 11.24 6.27
CA ARG A 6 -7.14 10.71 5.42
C ARG A 6 -6.85 9.26 5.76
N ILE A 7 -7.04 8.36 4.79
CA ILE A 7 -6.80 6.92 4.97
C ILE A 7 -5.68 6.49 4.02
N LEU A 8 -4.55 6.05 4.59
CA LEU A 8 -3.43 5.50 3.83
C LEU A 8 -3.67 4.04 3.45
N VAL A 9 -3.50 3.73 2.17
CA VAL A 9 -3.58 2.38 1.62
C VAL A 9 -2.28 2.07 0.89
N PRO A 10 -1.33 1.37 1.53
CA PRO A 10 -0.18 0.84 0.81
C PRO A 10 -0.59 -0.40 0.00
N THR A 11 -0.19 -0.42 -1.26
CA THR A 11 -0.46 -1.52 -2.19
C THR A 11 0.81 -1.96 -2.90
N ASP A 12 0.90 -3.24 -3.24
CA ASP A 12 1.93 -3.81 -4.12
C ASP A 12 1.32 -4.33 -5.45
N GLY A 13 0.05 -3.98 -5.72
CA GLY A 13 -0.70 -4.37 -6.91
C GLY A 13 -1.03 -5.87 -6.97
N SER A 14 -0.86 -6.61 -5.88
CA SER A 14 -1.20 -8.03 -5.84
C SER A 14 -2.70 -8.23 -5.60
N GLU A 15 -3.28 -9.29 -6.18
CA GLU A 15 -4.70 -9.63 -5.99
C GLU A 15 -5.05 -9.78 -4.51
N GLU A 16 -4.12 -10.30 -3.71
CA GLU A 16 -4.30 -10.43 -2.27
C GLU A 16 -4.56 -9.07 -1.60
N THR A 17 -3.90 -7.98 -2.03
CA THR A 17 -4.11 -6.66 -1.42
C THR A 17 -5.44 -6.00 -1.79
N ARG A 18 -6.17 -6.52 -2.78
CA ARG A 18 -7.41 -5.94 -3.29
C ARG A 18 -8.50 -5.83 -2.22
N GLU A 19 -8.67 -6.85 -1.38
CA GLU A 19 -9.67 -6.80 -0.29
C GLU A 19 -9.36 -5.66 0.68
N ALA A 20 -8.08 -5.40 0.96
CA ALA A 20 -7.69 -4.29 1.84
C ALA A 20 -7.99 -2.92 1.22
N VAL A 21 -7.78 -2.78 -0.10
CA VAL A 21 -8.13 -1.58 -0.88
C VAL A 21 -9.63 -1.33 -0.84
N GLU A 22 -10.44 -2.34 -1.13
CA GLU A 22 -11.91 -2.24 -1.10
C GLU A 22 -12.42 -1.84 0.30
N HIS A 23 -11.90 -2.47 1.35
CA HIS A 23 -12.24 -2.11 2.73
C HIS A 23 -11.87 -0.67 3.10
N ALA A 24 -10.72 -0.18 2.64
CA ALA A 24 -10.31 1.19 2.88
C ALA A 24 -11.21 2.20 2.17
N ILE A 25 -11.59 1.90 0.93
CA ILE A 25 -12.46 2.75 0.11
C ILE A 25 -13.88 2.80 0.68
N ASP A 26 -14.43 1.67 1.14
CA ASP A 26 -15.73 1.64 1.80
C ASP A 26 -15.73 2.48 3.08
N LEU A 27 -14.66 2.39 3.88
CA LEU A 27 -14.47 3.26 5.05
C LEU A 27 -14.37 4.74 4.64
N ALA A 28 -13.60 5.05 3.61
CA ALA A 28 -13.47 6.41 3.12
C ALA A 28 -14.82 6.97 2.62
N ALA A 29 -15.64 6.16 1.94
CA ALA A 29 -16.98 6.54 1.50
C ALA A 29 -17.91 6.82 2.68
N GLU A 30 -17.88 5.98 3.74
CA GLU A 30 -18.68 6.18 4.95
C GLU A 30 -18.28 7.46 5.71
N HIS A 31 -16.98 7.76 5.75
CA HIS A 31 -16.46 8.91 6.47
C HIS A 31 -16.38 10.19 5.62
N GLY A 32 -16.48 10.11 4.29
CA GLY A 32 -16.13 11.21 3.38
C GLY A 32 -14.65 11.57 3.44
N ALA A 33 -13.78 10.57 3.56
CA ALA A 33 -12.34 10.69 3.64
C ALA A 33 -11.69 10.66 2.25
N THR A 34 -10.41 11.03 2.18
CA THR A 34 -9.55 10.85 1.00
C THR A 34 -8.66 9.64 1.19
N ILE A 35 -8.55 8.82 0.14
CA ILE A 35 -7.60 7.71 0.10
C ILE A 35 -6.24 8.26 -0.31
N HIS A 36 -5.22 7.97 0.47
CA HIS A 36 -3.84 8.13 0.05
C HIS A 36 -3.33 6.77 -0.42
N ALA A 37 -3.20 6.56 -1.73
CA ALA A 37 -2.71 5.33 -2.32
C ALA A 37 -1.18 5.40 -2.43
N LEU A 38 -0.47 4.44 -1.82
CA LEU A 38 0.99 4.44 -1.75
C LEU A 38 1.57 3.16 -2.34
N TYR A 39 2.47 3.32 -3.31
CA TYR A 39 3.35 2.26 -3.78
C TYR A 39 4.80 2.56 -3.40
N VAL A 40 5.51 1.59 -2.84
CA VAL A 40 6.91 1.73 -2.44
C VAL A 40 7.82 0.88 -3.33
N VAL A 41 8.56 1.53 -4.21
CA VAL A 41 9.65 0.92 -4.97
C VAL A 41 10.80 0.60 -4.03
N ASN A 42 11.23 -0.67 -4.00
CA ASN A 42 12.37 -1.10 -3.18
C ASN A 42 13.58 -1.37 -4.07
N SER A 43 14.14 -0.31 -4.67
CA SER A 43 15.28 -0.40 -5.59
C SER A 43 16.51 -1.05 -4.92
N ALA A 44 16.72 -0.85 -3.62
CA ALA A 44 17.82 -1.46 -2.87
C ALA A 44 17.84 -3.00 -2.94
N SER A 45 16.69 -3.65 -3.20
CA SER A 45 16.64 -5.11 -3.39
C SER A 45 17.34 -5.58 -4.69
N PHE A 46 17.62 -4.65 -5.60
CA PHE A 46 18.20 -4.90 -6.92
C PHE A 46 19.62 -4.35 -7.07
N SER A 47 20.20 -3.76 -6.01
CA SER A 47 21.52 -3.12 -6.03
C SER A 47 22.70 -4.08 -6.30
N GLY A 48 22.45 -5.39 -6.38
CA GLY A 48 23.44 -6.42 -6.74
C GLY A 48 23.52 -6.74 -8.24
N LEU A 49 22.69 -6.12 -9.08
CA LEU A 49 22.66 -6.38 -10.52
C LEU A 49 23.74 -5.57 -11.29
N PRO A 50 24.32 -6.10 -12.39
CA PRO A 50 25.32 -5.39 -13.19
C PRO A 50 24.80 -4.05 -13.72
N MET A 51 25.53 -2.97 -13.43
CA MET A 51 25.28 -1.60 -13.90
C MET A 51 25.71 -1.46 -15.36
N GLU A 52 24.83 -0.99 -16.25
CA GLU A 52 25.14 0.00 -17.31
C GLU A 52 23.99 0.09 -18.34
N SER A 53 23.18 -0.95 -18.51
CA SER A 53 21.99 -0.90 -19.39
C SER A 53 20.73 -1.52 -18.79
N SER A 54 20.86 -2.31 -17.72
CA SER A 54 19.74 -3.01 -17.09
C SER A 54 19.03 -2.19 -16.01
N TRP A 55 19.71 -1.22 -15.38
CA TRP A 55 19.14 -0.49 -14.24
C TRP A 55 18.03 0.48 -14.64
N GLU A 56 18.24 1.27 -15.70
CA GLU A 56 17.23 2.23 -16.17
C GLU A 56 15.97 1.52 -16.65
N SER A 57 16.11 0.40 -17.35
CA SER A 57 14.98 -0.44 -17.76
C SER A 57 14.28 -1.12 -16.57
N VAL A 58 15.02 -1.57 -15.56
CA VAL A 58 14.43 -2.14 -14.34
C VAL A 58 13.68 -1.07 -13.55
N ALA A 59 14.26 0.12 -13.37
CA ALA A 59 13.60 1.23 -12.69
C ALA A 59 12.33 1.68 -13.43
N ALA A 60 12.37 1.77 -14.76
CA ALA A 60 11.18 2.07 -15.56
C ALA A 60 10.08 1.02 -15.39
N MET A 61 10.44 -0.27 -15.42
CA MET A 61 9.51 -1.37 -15.19
C MET A 61 8.89 -1.34 -13.79
N MET A 62 9.67 -1.03 -12.75
CA MET A 62 9.17 -0.92 -11.38
C MET A 62 8.23 0.27 -11.20
N ASN A 63 8.52 1.38 -11.87
CA ASN A 63 7.61 2.53 -11.87
C ASN A 63 6.31 2.22 -12.60
N GLU A 64 6.38 1.57 -13.77
CA GLU A 64 5.19 1.13 -14.52
C GLU A 64 4.33 0.16 -13.70
N GLU A 65 4.96 -0.76 -12.97
CA GLU A 65 4.26 -1.67 -12.05
C GLU A 65 3.60 -0.91 -10.89
N GLY A 66 4.29 0.09 -10.33
CA GLY A 66 3.74 0.95 -9.28
C GLY A 66 2.58 1.81 -9.78
N ASP A 67 2.69 2.40 -10.96
CA ASP A 67 1.61 3.16 -11.59
C ASP A 67 0.39 2.29 -11.84
N ALA A 68 0.57 1.06 -12.35
CA ALA A 68 -0.53 0.12 -12.55
C ALA A 68 -1.22 -0.25 -11.22
N ALA A 69 -0.45 -0.50 -10.15
CA ALA A 69 -1.01 -0.77 -8.82
C ALA A 69 -1.81 0.41 -8.25
N LEU A 70 -1.37 1.64 -8.50
CA LEU A 70 -2.06 2.85 -8.07
C LEU A 70 -3.32 3.13 -8.91
N ASP A 71 -3.26 2.87 -10.22
CA ASP A 71 -4.43 2.98 -11.12
C ASP A 71 -5.55 2.04 -10.69
N GLU A 72 -5.25 0.81 -10.25
CA GLU A 72 -6.27 -0.10 -9.71
C GLU A 72 -6.98 0.45 -8.47
N VAL A 73 -6.26 1.13 -7.57
CA VAL A 73 -6.87 1.77 -6.39
C VAL A 73 -7.80 2.91 -6.81
N GLU A 74 -7.39 3.71 -7.78
CA GLU A 74 -8.21 4.79 -8.32
C GLU A 74 -9.47 4.29 -9.02
N ASP A 75 -9.37 3.22 -9.81
CA ASP A 75 -10.52 2.63 -10.49
C ASP A 75 -11.57 2.15 -9.47
N VAL A 76 -11.16 1.43 -8.43
CA VAL A 76 -12.08 0.97 -7.37
C VAL A 76 -12.66 2.17 -6.61
N ALA A 77 -11.87 3.21 -6.33
CA ALA A 77 -12.32 4.39 -5.60
C ALA A 77 -13.32 5.23 -6.43
N ALA A 78 -13.11 5.31 -7.75
CA ALA A 78 -13.98 6.02 -8.68
C ALA A 78 -15.38 5.40 -8.71
N GLU A 79 -15.51 4.08 -8.63
CA GLU A 79 -16.80 3.39 -8.51
C GLU A 79 -17.60 3.79 -7.25
N ARG A 80 -16.92 4.31 -6.22
CA ARG A 80 -17.53 4.75 -4.96
C ARG A 80 -17.53 6.27 -4.79
N GLY A 81 -17.00 7.01 -5.76
CA GLY A 81 -16.90 8.47 -5.70
C GLY A 81 -15.96 8.98 -4.60
N VAL A 82 -14.94 8.19 -4.25
CA VAL A 82 -13.96 8.52 -3.21
C VAL A 82 -12.74 9.19 -3.87
N PRO A 83 -12.27 10.35 -3.38
CA PRO A 83 -11.05 10.98 -3.90
C PRO A 83 -9.80 10.20 -3.51
N VAL A 84 -8.83 10.17 -4.41
CA VAL A 84 -7.54 9.48 -4.23
C VAL A 84 -6.39 10.46 -4.47
N GLU A 85 -5.41 10.45 -3.57
CA GLU A 85 -4.10 11.06 -3.73
C GLU A 85 -3.09 9.92 -3.92
N ARG A 86 -2.36 9.94 -5.04
CA ARG A 86 -1.40 8.88 -5.38
C ARG A 86 0.04 9.27 -5.01
N ALA A 87 0.80 8.30 -4.52
CA ALA A 87 2.22 8.47 -4.24
C ALA A 87 3.02 7.22 -4.62
N LEU A 88 4.09 7.44 -5.38
CA LEU A 88 5.11 6.44 -5.70
C LEU A 88 6.43 6.91 -5.10
N VAL A 89 6.96 6.15 -4.15
CA VAL A 89 8.18 6.50 -3.40
C VAL A 89 9.21 5.38 -3.47
N ASP A 90 10.49 5.72 -3.36
CA ASP A 90 11.57 4.72 -3.28
C ASP A 90 12.05 4.57 -1.83
N GLY A 91 12.17 3.33 -1.36
CA GLY A 91 12.76 3.04 -0.06
C GLY A 91 12.41 1.66 0.49
N ASN A 92 12.49 1.55 1.82
CA ASN A 92 12.06 0.33 2.50
C ASN A 92 10.54 0.39 2.75
N PRO A 93 9.72 -0.56 2.26
CA PRO A 93 8.26 -0.47 2.33
C PRO A 93 7.73 -0.12 3.72
N SER A 94 8.12 -0.87 4.75
CA SER A 94 7.62 -0.63 6.11
C SER A 94 8.02 0.73 6.69
N ARG A 95 9.17 1.30 6.27
CA ARG A 95 9.61 2.61 6.75
C ARG A 95 8.91 3.73 6.01
N GLU A 96 8.82 3.63 4.69
CA GLU A 96 8.16 4.65 3.88
C GLU A 96 6.66 4.70 4.16
N ILE A 97 6.00 3.57 4.47
CA ILE A 97 4.58 3.57 4.88
C ILE A 97 4.38 4.36 6.17
N VAL A 98 5.19 4.08 7.21
CA VAL A 98 5.08 4.79 8.50
C VAL A 98 5.40 6.27 8.33
N ARG A 99 6.46 6.58 7.59
CA ARG A 99 6.87 7.94 7.33
C ARG A 99 5.81 8.72 6.54
N TYR A 100 5.25 8.13 5.50
CA TYR A 100 4.21 8.77 4.70
C TYR A 100 2.96 9.04 5.55
N ALA A 101 2.55 8.08 6.39
CA ALA A 101 1.43 8.28 7.30
C ALA A 101 1.64 9.48 8.24
N GLU A 102 2.88 9.69 8.70
CA GLU A 102 3.25 10.84 9.54
C GLU A 102 3.35 12.15 8.76
N ASP A 103 4.05 12.14 7.61
CA ASP A 103 4.33 13.32 6.80
C ASP A 103 3.04 13.91 6.17
N GLU A 104 2.05 13.06 5.87
CA GLU A 104 0.76 13.45 5.27
C GLU A 104 -0.40 13.50 6.27
N ASP A 105 -0.11 13.44 7.57
CA ASP A 105 -1.11 13.49 8.66
C ASP A 105 -2.28 12.49 8.45
N CYS A 106 -1.97 11.25 8.07
CA CYS A 106 -2.98 10.22 7.86
C CYS A 106 -3.63 9.79 9.19
N ASP A 107 -4.93 9.55 9.21
CA ASP A 107 -5.65 9.15 10.44
C ASP A 107 -5.67 7.63 10.67
N LEU A 108 -5.48 6.86 9.60
CA LEU A 108 -5.58 5.41 9.57
C LEU A 108 -4.71 4.83 8.45
N VAL A 109 -4.00 3.75 8.73
CA VAL A 109 -3.41 2.89 7.71
C VAL A 109 -4.30 1.64 7.54
N VAL A 110 -4.76 1.36 6.33
CA VAL A 110 -5.49 0.13 6.00
C VAL A 110 -4.63 -0.71 5.06
N MET A 111 -4.30 -1.94 5.44
CA MET A 111 -3.42 -2.79 4.63
C MET A 111 -3.74 -4.28 4.78
N GLY A 112 -3.38 -5.07 3.77
CA GLY A 112 -3.47 -6.52 3.85
C GLY A 112 -2.54 -7.09 4.93
N THR A 113 -2.93 -8.22 5.53
CA THR A 113 -2.03 -8.98 6.42
C THR A 113 -0.87 -9.59 5.65
N HIS A 114 -1.02 -9.78 4.34
CA HIS A 114 0.00 -10.25 3.40
C HIS A 114 -0.09 -9.42 2.11
N GLY A 115 0.95 -9.55 1.28
CA GLY A 115 0.97 -9.07 -0.10
C GLY A 115 1.63 -10.13 -0.97
N ARG A 116 2.29 -9.70 -2.04
CA ARG A 116 2.92 -10.58 -3.04
C ARG A 116 3.82 -11.65 -2.41
N GLY A 117 3.44 -12.92 -2.61
CA GLY A 117 4.24 -14.09 -2.20
C GLY A 117 4.06 -14.54 -0.74
N GLY A 118 3.04 -14.04 -0.03
CA GLY A 118 2.71 -14.50 1.32
C GLY A 118 2.17 -15.94 1.35
N ILE A 119 2.82 -16.83 2.11
CA ILE A 119 2.39 -18.23 2.26
C ILE A 119 1.45 -18.38 3.47
N ASP A 120 0.39 -19.15 3.23
CA ASP A 120 -0.69 -19.57 4.12
C ASP A 120 -0.26 -19.92 5.57
N ARG A 121 -0.77 -19.20 6.59
CA ARG A 121 -1.92 -19.62 7.43
C ARG A 121 -2.10 -18.92 8.78
N LEU A 122 -1.12 -18.21 9.37
CA LEU A 122 -1.30 -17.65 10.74
C LEU A 122 -0.46 -16.41 11.10
N LEU A 123 0.38 -15.87 10.21
CA LEU A 123 1.33 -14.81 10.56
C LEU A 123 1.03 -13.51 9.82
N LEU A 124 1.43 -12.36 10.37
CA LEU A 124 1.47 -11.11 9.61
C LEU A 124 2.68 -11.15 8.68
N GLY A 125 2.50 -10.69 7.44
CA GLY A 125 3.58 -10.45 6.50
C GLY A 125 4.59 -9.45 7.07
N SER A 126 5.85 -9.55 6.63
CA SER A 126 6.96 -8.81 7.24
C SER A 126 6.83 -7.29 7.18
N VAL A 127 6.06 -6.76 6.21
CA VAL A 127 5.76 -5.32 6.10
C VAL A 127 4.66 -4.95 7.09
N ALA A 128 3.52 -5.66 7.06
CA ALA A 128 2.39 -5.44 7.96
C ALA A 128 2.80 -5.51 9.44
N GLU A 129 3.59 -6.50 9.85
CA GLU A 129 4.10 -6.62 11.23
C GLU A 129 4.90 -5.37 11.65
N LYS A 130 5.80 -4.89 10.78
CA LYS A 130 6.64 -3.73 11.08
C LYS A 130 5.85 -2.44 11.13
N VAL A 131 4.87 -2.27 10.24
CA VAL A 131 3.98 -1.10 10.24
C VAL A 131 3.13 -1.10 11.51
N VAL A 132 2.45 -2.20 11.84
CA VAL A 132 1.66 -2.33 13.08
C VAL A 132 2.49 -2.00 14.33
N ARG A 133 3.74 -2.44 14.37
CA ARG A 133 4.62 -2.19 15.54
C ARG A 133 5.13 -0.75 15.63
N SER A 134 5.23 -0.04 14.51
CA SER A 134 5.97 1.23 14.43
C SER A 134 5.09 2.43 14.10
N SER A 135 3.88 2.22 13.61
CA SER A 135 2.94 3.28 13.23
C SER A 135 2.55 4.13 14.44
N THR A 136 2.52 5.44 14.23
CA THR A 136 2.02 6.42 15.21
C THR A 136 0.51 6.61 15.12
N VAL A 137 -0.12 6.08 14.06
CA VAL A 137 -1.57 6.15 13.81
C VAL A 137 -2.18 4.74 13.81
N PRO A 138 -3.49 4.58 14.06
CA PRO A 138 -4.16 3.29 14.00
C PRO A 138 -3.87 2.53 12.70
N VAL A 139 -3.72 1.20 12.81
CA VAL A 139 -3.53 0.31 11.66
C VAL A 139 -4.65 -0.72 11.65
N LEU A 140 -5.42 -0.76 10.57
CA LEU A 140 -6.40 -1.79 10.28
C LEU A 140 -5.79 -2.81 9.32
N THR A 141 -5.59 -4.03 9.80
CA THR A 141 -5.13 -5.13 8.96
C THR A 141 -6.30 -5.95 8.45
N VAL A 142 -6.39 -6.12 7.13
CA VAL A 142 -7.40 -6.96 6.48
C VAL A 142 -6.81 -8.33 6.21
N ARG A 143 -7.47 -9.37 6.71
CA ARG A 143 -7.04 -10.74 6.44
C ARG A 143 -7.40 -11.08 5.00
N VAL A 144 -6.37 -11.33 4.21
CA VAL A 144 -6.48 -11.70 2.80
C VAL A 144 -6.50 -13.23 2.72
N ASP A 145 -7.57 -13.80 2.18
CA ASP A 145 -7.68 -15.25 2.00
C ASP A 145 -6.94 -15.66 0.72
N GLY A 146 -5.82 -16.37 0.87
CA GLY A 146 -5.25 -17.12 -0.25
C GLY A 146 -6.17 -18.29 -0.59
N GLU A 147 -6.41 -18.57 -1.87
CA GLU A 147 -7.09 -19.81 -2.25
C GLU A 147 -6.39 -21.01 -1.58
N PRO A 148 -7.16 -21.93 -0.94
CA PRO A 148 -6.61 -23.06 -0.19
C PRO A 148 -5.90 -24.11 -1.06
#